data_AF-A0A519EXD2-F1
#
_entry.id   AF-A0A519EXD2-F1
#
_cell.length_a   1.000
_cell.length_b   1.000
_cell.length_c   1.000
_cell.angle_alpha   90.00
_cell.angle_beta   90.00
_cell.angle_gamma   90.00
#
_symmetry.space_group_name_H-M   'P 1'
#
loop_
_entity.id
_entity.type
_entity.pdbx_description
1 polymer ?
#
loop_
_entity_poly.entity_id
_entity_poly.type
_entity_poly.pdbx_seq_one_letter_code
_entity_poly.pdbx_strand_id
1 'polypeptide(L)' 'TKIGFRRGTFLRGFMCDFIEKFAPHLTREVMAKAIQCHNKQELEELFAGVELPEH' A
#
# COMPACT_ATOMS: atom_id res chain seq x y z
N THR A 1 8.86 6.75 0.36
CA THR A 1 8.00 6.96 -0.83
C THR A 1 6.52 6.88 -0.45
N LYS A 2 5.63 7.70 -1.05
CA LYS A 2 4.17 7.65 -0.81
C LYS A 2 3.42 7.49 -2.13
N ILE A 3 2.36 6.70 -2.12
CA ILE A 3 1.40 6.54 -3.23
C ILE A 3 -0.02 6.53 -2.66
N GLY A 4 -0.96 7.17 -3.35
CA GLY A 4 -2.33 7.29 -2.89
C GLY A 4 -3.32 7.04 -4.02
N PHE A 5 -4.43 6.39 -3.69
CA PHE A 5 -5.57 6.18 -4.57
C PHE A 5 -6.86 6.40 -3.78
N ARG A 6 -7.98 6.64 -4.48
CA ARG A 6 -9.27 6.87 -3.83
C ARG A 6 -9.79 5.58 -3.22
N ARG A 7 -10.32 5.64 -2.00
CA ARG A 7 -10.99 4.49 -1.38
C ARG A 7 -12.14 3.99 -2.27
N GLY A 8 -12.24 2.67 -2.42
CA GLY A 8 -13.22 2.03 -3.30
C GLY A 8 -12.79 1.98 -4.77
N THR A 9 -11.62 2.52 -5.15
CA THR A 9 -11.05 2.28 -6.46
C THR A 9 -10.73 0.79 -6.62
N PHE A 10 -11.27 0.18 -7.67
CA PHE A 10 -10.89 -1.17 -8.07
C PHE A 10 -9.50 -1.13 -8.71
N LEU A 11 -8.48 -1.58 -7.97
CA LEU A 11 -7.12 -1.69 -8.49
C LEU A 11 -7.03 -2.88 -9.45
N ARG A 12 -6.70 -2.58 -10.71
CA ARG A 12 -6.45 -3.60 -11.74
C ARG A 12 -5.07 -4.22 -11.55
N GLY A 13 -4.87 -5.43 -12.09
CA GLY A 13 -3.60 -6.16 -11.97
C GLY A 13 -2.36 -5.33 -12.30
N PHE A 14 -2.39 -4.59 -13.42
CA PHE A 14 -1.27 -3.73 -13.81
C PHE A 14 -0.99 -2.56 -12.84
N MET A 15 -2.02 -2.08 -12.13
CA MET A 15 -1.84 -1.04 -11.11
C MET A 15 -1.14 -1.61 -9.88
N CYS A 16 -1.52 -2.83 -9.46
CA CYS A 16 -0.82 -3.56 -8.41
C CYS A 16 0.63 -3.81 -8.80
N ASP A 17 0.88 -4.27 -10.04
CA ASP A 17 2.25 -4.53 -10.53
C ASP A 17 3.09 -3.24 -10.57
N PHE A 18 2.48 -2.10 -10.91
CA PHE A 18 3.14 -0.79 -10.86
C PHE A 18 3.49 -0.39 -9.42
N ILE A 19 2.53 -0.50 -8.49
CA ILE A 19 2.73 -0.13 -7.07
C ILE A 19 3.88 -0.95 -6.46
N GLU A 20 3.91 -2.26 -6.72
CA GLU A 20 4.93 -3.17 -6.19
C GLU A 20 6.32 -2.87 -6.79
N LYS A 21 6.39 -2.54 -8.09
CA LYS A 21 7.66 -2.09 -8.72
C LYS A 21 8.14 -0.75 -8.19
N PHE A 22 7.22 0.16 -7.87
CA PHE A 22 7.53 1.49 -7.36
C PHE A 22 7.96 1.44 -5.88
N ALA A 23 7.38 0.54 -5.10
CA ALA A 23 7.63 0.38 -3.67
C ALA A 23 7.59 -1.12 -3.32
N PRO A 24 8.74 -1.82 -3.28
CA PRO A 24 8.80 -3.28 -3.10
C PRO A 24 8.17 -3.81 -1.80
N HIS A 25 8.02 -2.96 -0.79
CA HIS A 25 7.33 -3.29 0.48
C HIS A 25 5.79 -3.29 0.35
N LEU A 26 5.23 -2.76 -0.75
CA LEU A 26 3.80 -2.76 -1.03
C LEU A 26 3.42 -3.98 -1.88
N THR A 27 3.59 -5.18 -1.34
CA THR A 27 3.18 -6.43 -2.01
C THR A 27 1.66 -6.50 -2.17
N ARG A 28 1.17 -7.38 -3.06
CA ARG A 28 -0.28 -7.61 -3.23
C ARG A 28 -1.01 -7.94 -1.92
N GLU A 29 -0.37 -8.66 -1.01
CA GLU A 29 -0.95 -8.97 0.31
C GLU A 29 -1.05 -7.72 1.19
N VAL A 30 0.01 -6.91 1.25
CA VAL A 30 0.03 -5.66 2.02
C VAL A 30 -0.99 -4.66 1.46
N MET A 31 -1.08 -4.54 0.13
CA MET A 31 -2.11 -3.72 -0.53
C MET A 31 -3.52 -4.17 -0.18
N ALA A 32 -3.79 -5.48 -0.18
CA ALA A 32 -5.10 -6.03 0.19
C ALA A 32 -5.47 -5.69 1.65
N LYS A 33 -4.50 -5.67 2.58
CA LYS A 33 -4.71 -5.22 3.97
C LYS A 33 -4.94 -3.70 4.02
N ALA A 34 -4.13 -2.91 3.32
CA ALA A 34 -4.23 -1.45 3.31
C ALA A 34 -5.58 -0.95 2.75
N ILE A 35 -6.16 -1.66 1.77
CA ILE A 35 -7.49 -1.34 1.22
C ILE A 35 -8.61 -1.54 2.25
N GLN A 36 -8.43 -2.46 3.20
CA GLN A 36 -9.40 -2.74 4.26
C GLN A 36 -9.35 -1.69 5.39
N CYS A 37 -8.25 -0.93 5.52
CA CYS A 37 -8.13 0.11 6.54
C CYS A 37 -9.15 1.24 6.32
N HIS A 38 -9.91 1.56 7.37
CA HIS A 38 -10.98 2.55 7.37
C HIS A 38 -10.54 3.95 7.76
N ASN A 39 -9.39 4.11 8.39
CA ASN A 39 -8.85 5.41 8.77
C ASN A 39 -7.32 5.44 8.67
N LYS A 40 -6.76 6.63 8.91
CA LYS A 40 -5.32 6.86 8.84
C LYS A 40 -4.55 6.10 9.94
N GLN A 41 -5.14 5.98 11.13
CA GLN A 41 -4.50 5.30 12.26
C GLN A 41 -4.29 3.81 11.97
N GLU A 42 -5.30 3.11 11.45
CA GLU A 42 -5.17 1.71 11.04
C GLU A 42 -4.09 1.52 9.95
N LEU A 43 -3.95 2.49 9.06
CA LEU A 43 -2.90 2.48 8.04
C LEU A 43 -1.51 2.66 8.68
N GLU A 44 -1.38 3.58 9.63
CA GLU A 44 -0.13 3.79 10.37
C GLU A 44 0.26 2.55 11.19
N GLU A 45 -0.71 1.91 11.84
CA GLU A 45 -0.51 0.65 12.58
C GLU A 45 -0.08 -0.48 11.64
N LEU A 46 -0.69 -0.62 10.46
CA LEU A 46 -0.31 -1.61 9.45
C LEU A 46 1.16 -1.46 9.00
N PHE A 47 1.67 -0.23 8.95
CA PHE A 47 3.02 0.08 8.48
C PHE A 47 4.03 0.36 9.60
N ALA A 48 3.64 0.31 10.88
CA ALA A 48 4.49 0.72 12.01
C ALA A 48 5.81 -0.08 12.13
N GLY A 49 5.83 -1.33 11.67
CA GLY A 49 7.01 -2.20 11.68
C GLY A 49 7.68 -2.38 10.32
N VAL A 50 7.28 -1.61 9.30
CA VAL A 50 7.84 -1.72 7.95
C VAL A 50 9.01 -0.76 7.80
N GLU A 51 10.22 -1.30 7.64
CA GLU A 51 11.38 -0.50 7.27
C GLU A 51 11.23 -0.02 5.82
N LEU A 52 11.29 1.30 5.64
CA LEU A 52 11.25 1.91 4.33
C LEU A 52 12.66 1.91 3.73
N PRO A 53 12.81 1.60 2.43
CA PRO A 53 14.09 1.76 1.76
C PRO A 53 14.55 3.22 1.81
N GLU A 54 15.79 3.44 2.24
CA GLU A 54 16.47 4.73 2.12
C GLU A 54 17.19 4.76 0.76
N HIS A 55 16.75 5.65 -0.12
CA HIS A 55 17.38 5.97 -1.42
C HIS A 55 17.49 7.48 -1.55
#